data_AF-A0A139SX84-F1
#
_entry.id   AF-A0A139SX84-F1
#
_cell.length_a   1.000
_cell.length_b   1.000
_cell.length_c   1.000
_cell.angle_alpha   90.00
_cell.angle_beta   90.00
_cell.angle_gamma   90.00
#
_symmetry.space_group_name_H-M   'P 1'
#
loop_
_entity.id
_entity.type
_entity.pdbx_description
1 polymer ?
#
loop_
_entity_poly.entity_id
_entity_poly.type
_entity_poly.pdbx_seq_one_letter_code
_entity_poly.pdbx_strand_id
1 'polypeptide(L)'
;MNAKNNILHLLLILLLNPLIPAFAGLDHRPRYYYQAPQSYLAFKTSQALAKKGDALAQFTLCLAYRFGKYVRKNAEKTLFWCKTAANQGLAQAQEYLGYMYLDGNPVEKDYAQALHWFQIASAQNNKDAQYYLGQMYDYGWGVNPDHDKAIYFYQLSAAQNNYDAKKALDKILERYRDFEKKLPRARQGDKSAQWDCASLCLGIWREQVIRKECSEAIDWLISSAEQGYKFSQKYLAEFYLKGKHVEQNYPKALYFFQRVAEQGDYHAQYLIGTMYEEGLGVDKNQSEAIRWYQLSAAQGHWGAKKALRRIRYGFLGTWFSETFPGL
;
A
#
# COMPACT_ATOMS: atom_id res chain seq x y z
N MET A 1 3.88 -18.83 -48.25
CA MET A 1 3.23 -18.07 -47.17
C MET A 1 4.33 -17.45 -46.31
N ASN A 2 4.66 -16.14 -46.45
CA ASN A 2 5.48 -15.34 -45.49
C ASN A 2 6.10 -14.09 -46.16
N ALA A 3 5.26 -13.16 -46.60
CA ALA A 3 5.72 -11.80 -46.92
C ALA A 3 4.59 -10.78 -46.72
N LYS A 4 3.36 -11.14 -47.13
CA LYS A 4 2.16 -10.31 -46.93
C LYS A 4 1.77 -10.09 -45.46
N ASN A 5 2.02 -11.06 -44.57
CA ASN A 5 1.77 -10.88 -43.13
C ASN A 5 2.77 -9.93 -42.46
N ASN A 6 4.03 -9.89 -42.92
CA ASN A 6 5.02 -8.92 -42.42
C ASN A 6 4.71 -7.49 -42.90
N ILE A 7 4.17 -7.33 -44.11
CA ILE A 7 3.80 -6.01 -44.66
C ILE A 7 2.58 -5.43 -43.92
N LEU A 8 1.60 -6.25 -43.54
CA LEU A 8 0.48 -5.80 -42.69
C LEU A 8 0.93 -5.44 -41.27
N HIS A 9 1.89 -6.19 -40.71
CA HIS A 9 2.52 -5.87 -39.42
C HIS A 9 3.31 -4.54 -39.47
N LEU A 10 4.06 -4.30 -40.56
CA LEU A 10 4.80 -3.06 -40.80
C LEU A 10 3.87 -1.85 -41.03
N LEU A 11 2.74 -2.04 -41.73
CA LEU A 11 1.72 -1.00 -41.90
C LEU A 11 1.03 -0.64 -40.57
N LEU A 12 0.89 -1.60 -39.64
CA LEU A 12 0.40 -1.32 -38.30
C LEU A 12 1.39 -0.45 -37.51
N ILE A 13 2.69 -0.72 -37.63
CA ILE A 13 3.75 0.08 -37.00
C ILE A 13 3.79 1.50 -37.58
N LEU A 14 3.60 1.66 -38.89
CA LEU A 14 3.58 2.97 -39.57
C LEU A 14 2.32 3.79 -39.28
N LEU A 15 1.16 3.15 -39.06
CA LEU A 15 -0.08 3.85 -38.64
C LEU A 15 -0.12 4.18 -37.14
N LEU A 16 0.79 3.61 -36.33
CA LEU A 16 0.92 3.85 -34.89
C LEU A 16 1.87 5.01 -34.54
N ASN A 17 2.53 5.65 -35.52
CA ASN A 17 3.53 6.68 -35.25
C ASN A 17 3.33 7.96 -36.07
N PRO A 18 2.46 8.89 -35.65
CA PRO A 18 2.66 10.30 -35.92
C PRO A 18 3.52 10.90 -34.79
N LEU A 19 4.56 11.62 -35.20
CA LEU A 19 5.41 12.46 -34.37
C LEU A 19 4.59 13.43 -33.48
N ILE A 20 5.07 13.70 -32.24
CA ILE A 20 4.80 14.86 -31.31
C ILE A 20 3.64 14.69 -30.28
N PRO A 21 3.63 15.33 -29.06
CA PRO A 21 4.65 15.79 -28.10
C PRO A 21 4.54 15.11 -26.72
N ALA A 22 5.53 15.33 -25.85
CA ALA A 22 5.49 14.97 -24.43
C ALA A 22 4.45 15.82 -23.66
N PHE A 23 3.34 15.22 -23.24
CA PHE A 23 2.47 15.80 -22.21
C PHE A 23 2.85 15.23 -20.85
N ALA A 24 3.47 16.09 -20.03
CA ALA A 24 3.63 15.88 -18.61
C ALA A 24 2.26 16.10 -17.92
N GLY A 25 1.66 15.01 -17.44
CA GLY A 25 0.44 15.03 -16.64
C GLY A 25 0.50 13.88 -15.65
N LEU A 26 0.43 14.21 -14.36
CA LEU A 26 0.50 13.30 -13.21
C LEU A 26 -0.74 12.40 -13.13
N ASP A 27 -0.78 11.37 -13.97
CA ASP A 27 -1.80 10.33 -13.87
C ASP A 27 -1.08 8.99 -13.96
N HIS A 28 -1.06 8.24 -12.86
CA HIS A 28 -0.40 6.92 -12.74
C HIS A 28 -1.13 5.82 -13.56
N ARG A 29 -1.93 6.21 -14.56
CA ARG A 29 -2.55 5.28 -15.50
C ARG A 29 -1.46 4.74 -16.43
N PRO A 30 -1.35 3.41 -16.59
CA PRO A 30 -0.40 2.84 -17.52
C PRO A 30 -0.60 3.40 -18.94
N ARG A 31 0.50 3.52 -19.70
CA ARG A 31 0.61 4.16 -21.03
C ARG A 31 -0.18 3.49 -22.17
N TYR A 32 -1.29 2.81 -21.88
CA TYR A 32 -2.09 2.05 -22.86
C TYR A 32 -3.02 2.89 -23.74
N TYR A 33 -3.12 4.20 -23.49
CA TYR A 33 -3.88 5.09 -24.38
C TYR A 33 -3.37 5.05 -25.84
N TYR A 34 -2.08 4.74 -26.04
CA TYR A 34 -1.46 4.67 -27.36
C TYR A 34 -1.77 3.38 -28.14
N GLN A 35 -2.30 2.34 -27.48
CA GLN A 35 -2.56 1.03 -28.09
C GLN A 35 -4.05 0.71 -28.33
N ALA A 36 -4.94 1.61 -27.92
CA ALA A 36 -6.34 1.56 -28.35
C ALA A 36 -6.46 1.92 -29.84
N PRO A 37 -7.49 1.43 -30.55
CA PRO A 37 -7.64 1.75 -31.97
C PRO A 37 -7.84 3.27 -32.13
N GLN A 38 -7.18 3.86 -33.14
CA GLN A 38 -7.17 5.31 -33.38
C GLN A 38 -8.25 5.78 -34.37
N SER A 39 -8.89 4.84 -35.07
CA SER A 39 -10.00 5.11 -35.98
C SER A 39 -11.03 3.98 -35.92
N TYR A 40 -12.26 4.27 -36.34
CA TYR A 40 -13.32 3.25 -36.42
C TYR A 40 -12.94 2.12 -37.40
N LEU A 41 -12.25 2.45 -38.50
CA LEU A 41 -11.75 1.45 -39.45
C LEU A 41 -10.69 0.55 -38.80
N ALA A 42 -9.77 1.13 -38.01
CA ALA A 42 -8.77 0.35 -37.26
C ALA A 42 -9.44 -0.56 -36.23
N PHE A 43 -10.50 -0.10 -35.56
CA PHE A 43 -11.31 -0.91 -34.66
C PHE A 43 -11.96 -2.11 -35.38
N LYS A 44 -12.63 -1.87 -36.52
CA LYS A 44 -13.25 -2.94 -37.32
C LYS A 44 -12.23 -3.95 -37.84
N THR A 45 -11.06 -3.48 -38.25
CA THR A 45 -9.94 -4.33 -38.68
C THR A 45 -9.43 -5.18 -37.53
N SER A 46 -9.25 -4.59 -36.34
CA SER A 46 -8.86 -5.30 -35.12
C SER A 46 -9.88 -6.38 -34.74
N GLN A 47 -11.19 -6.12 -34.91
CA GLN A 47 -12.21 -7.15 -34.71
C GLN A 47 -12.04 -8.36 -35.65
N ALA A 48 -11.74 -8.11 -36.92
CA ALA A 48 -11.55 -9.18 -37.90
C ALA A 48 -10.28 -10.00 -37.61
N LEU A 49 -9.19 -9.34 -37.23
CA LEU A 49 -7.91 -9.98 -36.91
C LEU A 49 -7.94 -10.74 -35.58
N ALA A 50 -8.58 -10.17 -34.55
CA ALA A 50 -8.72 -10.83 -33.25
C ALA A 50 -9.46 -12.18 -33.36
N LYS A 51 -10.48 -12.26 -34.23
CA LYS A 51 -11.19 -13.51 -34.57
C LYS A 51 -10.31 -14.55 -35.27
N LYS A 52 -9.25 -14.10 -35.95
CA LYS A 52 -8.25 -14.97 -36.57
C LYS A 52 -7.12 -15.37 -35.62
N GLY A 53 -7.19 -14.96 -34.36
CA GLY A 53 -6.20 -15.31 -33.33
C GLY A 53 -5.09 -14.28 -33.12
N ASP A 54 -5.08 -13.15 -33.84
CA ASP A 54 -4.01 -12.15 -33.70
C ASP A 54 -3.96 -11.55 -32.28
N ALA A 55 -2.89 -11.84 -31.53
CA ALA A 55 -2.77 -11.46 -30.12
C ALA A 55 -2.75 -9.95 -29.90
N LEU A 56 -2.14 -9.18 -30.81
CA LEU A 56 -2.08 -7.73 -30.70
C LEU A 56 -3.47 -7.12 -30.93
N ALA A 57 -4.20 -7.58 -31.94
CA ALA A 57 -5.56 -7.15 -32.22
C ALA A 57 -6.52 -7.52 -31.08
N GLN A 58 -6.36 -8.69 -30.46
CA GLN A 58 -7.09 -9.06 -29.25
C GLN A 58 -6.81 -8.08 -28.11
N PHE A 59 -5.54 -7.72 -27.89
CA PHE A 59 -5.20 -6.73 -26.87
C PHE A 59 -5.75 -5.33 -27.19
N THR A 60 -5.71 -4.91 -28.45
CA THR A 60 -6.35 -3.67 -28.92
C THR A 60 -7.85 -3.67 -28.63
N LEU A 61 -8.55 -4.80 -28.82
CA LEU A 61 -9.97 -4.93 -28.44
C LEU A 61 -10.19 -4.84 -26.93
N CYS A 62 -9.30 -5.45 -26.14
CA CYS A 62 -9.35 -5.32 -24.69
C CYS A 62 -9.32 -3.84 -24.27
N LEU A 63 -8.37 -3.06 -24.78
CA LEU A 63 -8.26 -1.62 -24.50
C LEU A 63 -9.46 -0.84 -25.03
N ALA A 64 -10.00 -1.21 -26.20
CA ALA A 64 -11.21 -0.60 -26.74
C ALA A 64 -12.43 -0.78 -25.81
N TYR A 65 -12.64 -2.00 -25.29
CA TYR A 65 -13.70 -2.29 -24.31
C TYR A 65 -13.44 -1.69 -22.93
N ARG A 66 -12.19 -1.54 -22.51
CA ARG A 66 -11.85 -0.86 -21.26
C ARG A 66 -12.22 0.62 -21.31
N PHE A 67 -11.73 1.31 -22.33
CA PHE A 67 -11.79 2.77 -22.42
C PHE A 67 -13.06 3.26 -23.11
N GLY A 68 -13.82 2.36 -23.75
CA GLY A 68 -15.04 2.69 -24.48
C GLY A 68 -14.75 3.36 -25.83
N LYS A 69 -13.63 3.00 -26.47
CA LYS A 69 -13.24 3.56 -27.78
C LYS A 69 -14.00 2.81 -28.88
N TYR A 70 -14.96 3.50 -29.51
CA TYR A 70 -15.87 2.97 -30.55
C TYR A 70 -16.83 1.86 -30.11
N VAL A 71 -16.81 1.49 -28.83
CA VAL A 71 -17.71 0.52 -28.21
C VAL A 71 -18.11 0.97 -26.81
N ARG A 72 -19.24 0.49 -26.30
CA ARG A 72 -19.60 0.69 -24.89
C ARG A 72 -18.60 -0.08 -24.01
N LYS A 73 -18.19 0.55 -22.90
CA LYS A 73 -17.32 -0.09 -21.90
C LYS A 73 -17.93 -1.42 -21.42
N ASN A 74 -17.12 -2.46 -21.32
CA ASN A 74 -17.60 -3.77 -20.89
C ASN A 74 -16.48 -4.54 -20.18
N ALA A 75 -16.66 -4.83 -18.90
CA ALA A 75 -15.67 -5.50 -18.04
C ALA A 75 -15.36 -6.93 -18.49
N GLU A 76 -16.40 -7.72 -18.76
CA GLU A 76 -16.28 -9.12 -19.19
C GLU A 76 -15.50 -9.23 -20.51
N LYS A 77 -15.85 -8.41 -21.50
CA LYS A 77 -15.16 -8.38 -22.80
C LYS A 77 -13.74 -7.85 -22.68
N THR A 78 -13.50 -6.87 -21.81
CA THR A 78 -12.14 -6.41 -21.50
C THR A 78 -11.31 -7.59 -21.00
N LEU A 79 -11.78 -8.27 -19.95
CA LEU A 79 -11.07 -9.39 -19.34
C LEU A 79 -10.87 -10.55 -20.32
N PHE A 80 -11.90 -10.90 -21.08
CA PHE A 80 -11.84 -11.96 -22.09
C PHE A 80 -10.74 -11.71 -23.12
N TRP A 81 -10.76 -10.55 -23.77
CA TRP A 81 -9.79 -10.24 -24.82
C TRP A 81 -8.37 -10.07 -24.28
N CYS A 82 -8.21 -9.46 -23.10
CA CYS A 82 -6.90 -9.33 -22.46
C CYS A 82 -6.32 -10.69 -22.05
N LYS A 83 -7.11 -11.56 -21.42
CA LYS A 83 -6.66 -12.92 -21.07
C LYS A 83 -6.29 -13.72 -22.32
N THR A 84 -7.06 -13.58 -23.39
CA THR A 84 -6.77 -14.30 -24.63
C THR A 84 -5.43 -13.86 -25.22
N ALA A 85 -5.16 -12.56 -25.28
CA ALA A 85 -3.88 -12.03 -25.74
C ALA A 85 -2.71 -12.38 -24.80
N ALA A 86 -2.93 -12.32 -23.48
CA ALA A 86 -1.92 -12.63 -22.47
C ALA A 86 -1.52 -14.11 -22.48
N ASN A 87 -2.50 -15.01 -22.66
CA ASN A 87 -2.28 -16.45 -22.80
C ASN A 87 -1.50 -16.82 -24.06
N GLN A 88 -1.53 -15.95 -25.09
CA GLN A 88 -0.72 -16.09 -26.30
C GLN A 88 0.72 -15.58 -26.13
N GLY A 89 1.11 -15.15 -24.93
CA GLY A 89 2.46 -14.69 -24.65
C GLY A 89 2.69 -13.20 -24.87
N LEU A 90 1.68 -12.40 -25.23
CA LEU A 90 1.87 -10.97 -25.46
C LEU A 90 2.21 -10.25 -24.15
N ALA A 91 3.48 -9.88 -23.95
CA ALA A 91 3.98 -9.28 -22.71
C ALA A 91 3.21 -8.01 -22.28
N GLN A 92 2.72 -7.21 -23.22
CA GLN A 92 1.92 -6.01 -22.94
C GLN A 92 0.53 -6.37 -22.37
N ALA A 93 -0.10 -7.43 -22.90
CA ALA A 93 -1.38 -7.90 -22.38
C ALA A 93 -1.22 -8.57 -21.01
N GLN A 94 -0.11 -9.29 -20.80
CA GLN A 94 0.22 -9.88 -19.50
C GLN A 94 0.45 -8.80 -18.45
N GLU A 95 1.28 -7.80 -18.74
CA GLU A 95 1.47 -6.65 -17.84
C GLU A 95 0.12 -6.01 -17.51
N TYR A 96 -0.69 -5.72 -18.54
CA TYR A 96 -1.92 -4.98 -18.32
C TYR A 96 -2.95 -5.78 -17.53
N LEU A 97 -2.98 -7.09 -17.74
CA LEU A 97 -3.80 -8.00 -16.94
C LEU A 97 -3.33 -8.02 -15.49
N GLY A 98 -2.01 -8.02 -15.25
CA GLY A 98 -1.44 -7.87 -13.92
C GLY A 98 -1.86 -6.55 -13.26
N TYR A 99 -1.79 -5.45 -14.00
CA TYR A 99 -2.24 -4.13 -13.54
C TYR A 99 -3.75 -4.12 -13.21
N MET A 100 -4.59 -4.75 -14.03
CA MET A 100 -6.04 -4.83 -13.78
C MET A 100 -6.35 -5.51 -12.44
N TYR A 101 -5.62 -6.59 -12.12
CA TYR A 101 -5.76 -7.30 -10.86
C TYR A 101 -5.14 -6.54 -9.67
N LEU A 102 -4.09 -5.75 -9.89
CA LEU A 102 -3.49 -4.89 -8.88
C LEU A 102 -4.43 -3.73 -8.50
N ASP A 103 -4.95 -3.01 -9.49
CA ASP A 103 -5.82 -1.83 -9.32
C ASP A 103 -7.23 -2.21 -8.88
N GLY A 104 -7.70 -3.41 -9.27
CA GLY A 104 -9.07 -3.84 -9.00
C GLY A 104 -10.10 -3.13 -9.87
N ASN A 105 -9.73 -2.84 -11.12
CA ASN A 105 -10.63 -2.21 -12.08
C ASN A 105 -10.32 -2.67 -13.53
N PRO A 106 -11.27 -3.30 -14.24
CA PRO A 106 -12.68 -3.54 -13.88
C PRO A 106 -12.95 -4.87 -13.13
N VAL A 107 -11.93 -5.58 -12.68
CA VAL A 107 -12.05 -6.85 -11.93
C VAL A 107 -11.83 -6.64 -10.44
N GLU A 108 -12.19 -7.58 -9.58
CA GLU A 108 -11.81 -7.50 -8.17
C GLU A 108 -10.29 -7.56 -8.00
N LYS A 109 -9.78 -6.90 -6.94
CA LYS A 109 -8.35 -6.92 -6.62
C LYS A 109 -7.90 -8.34 -6.30
N ASP A 110 -6.82 -8.77 -6.93
CA ASP A 110 -6.18 -10.06 -6.68
C ASP A 110 -4.67 -9.91 -6.85
N TYR A 111 -3.97 -9.74 -5.72
CA TYR A 111 -2.52 -9.57 -5.76
C TYR A 111 -1.78 -10.84 -6.18
N ALA A 112 -2.35 -12.03 -5.98
CA ALA A 112 -1.71 -13.27 -6.43
C ALA A 112 -1.73 -13.37 -7.96
N GLN A 113 -2.86 -13.03 -8.59
CA GLN A 113 -2.96 -12.93 -10.05
C GLN A 113 -2.08 -11.82 -10.60
N ALA A 114 -2.07 -10.64 -9.95
CA ALA A 114 -1.18 -9.55 -10.36
C ALA A 114 0.28 -9.99 -10.37
N LEU A 115 0.75 -10.61 -9.28
CA LEU A 115 2.12 -11.12 -9.15
C LEU A 115 2.45 -12.12 -10.27
N HIS A 116 1.57 -13.10 -10.49
CA HIS A 116 1.74 -14.12 -11.52
C HIS A 116 1.92 -13.50 -12.92
N TRP A 117 1.03 -12.59 -13.32
CA TRP A 117 1.09 -11.97 -14.64
C TRP A 117 2.29 -11.05 -14.82
N PHE A 118 2.65 -10.29 -13.78
CA PHE A 118 3.85 -9.46 -13.84
C PHE A 118 5.14 -10.31 -13.89
N GLN A 119 5.20 -11.46 -13.21
CA GLN A 119 6.33 -12.39 -13.32
C GLN A 119 6.53 -12.88 -14.75
N ILE A 120 5.45 -13.31 -15.42
CA ILE A 120 5.52 -13.78 -16.81
C ILE A 120 5.94 -12.63 -17.75
N ALA A 121 5.35 -11.45 -17.61
CA ALA A 121 5.70 -10.30 -18.44
C ALA A 121 7.15 -9.82 -18.19
N SER A 122 7.59 -9.83 -16.93
CA SER A 122 8.95 -9.47 -16.52
C SER A 122 10.00 -10.43 -17.08
N ALA A 123 9.69 -11.74 -17.14
CA ALA A 123 10.54 -12.74 -17.79
C ALA A 123 10.75 -12.47 -19.29
N GLN A 124 9.84 -11.72 -19.92
CA GLN A 124 9.97 -11.21 -21.29
C GLN A 124 10.63 -9.82 -21.36
N ASN A 125 11.32 -9.41 -20.30
CA ASN A 125 11.97 -8.12 -20.14
C ASN A 125 11.02 -6.90 -20.21
N ASN A 126 9.73 -7.07 -19.88
CA ASN A 126 8.80 -5.94 -19.83
C ASN A 126 9.16 -5.02 -18.63
N LYS A 127 9.63 -3.80 -18.94
CA LYS A 127 10.06 -2.81 -17.93
C LYS A 127 8.95 -2.38 -16.97
N ASP A 128 7.70 -2.30 -17.43
CA ASP A 128 6.59 -1.82 -16.59
C ASP A 128 6.18 -2.94 -15.63
N ALA A 129 6.16 -4.20 -16.10
CA ALA A 129 5.97 -5.36 -15.24
C ALA A 129 7.09 -5.51 -14.19
N GLN A 130 8.35 -5.29 -14.58
CA GLN A 130 9.47 -5.23 -13.63
C GLN A 130 9.26 -4.14 -12.57
N TYR A 131 8.83 -2.95 -12.98
CA TYR A 131 8.51 -1.87 -12.05
C TYR A 131 7.40 -2.26 -11.05
N TYR A 132 6.32 -2.86 -11.53
CA TYR A 132 5.24 -3.30 -10.65
C TYR A 132 5.65 -4.44 -9.71
N LEU A 133 6.49 -5.39 -10.16
CA LEU A 133 7.09 -6.38 -9.25
C LEU A 133 7.91 -5.71 -8.15
N GLY A 134 8.69 -4.69 -8.52
CA GLY A 134 9.44 -3.88 -7.55
C GLY A 134 8.52 -3.30 -6.47
N GLN A 135 7.38 -2.71 -6.87
CA GLN A 135 6.39 -2.19 -5.93
C GLN A 135 5.75 -3.28 -5.07
N MET A 136 5.41 -4.43 -5.64
CA MET A 136 4.79 -5.51 -4.88
C MET A 136 5.70 -6.01 -3.76
N TYR A 137 7.01 -6.10 -4.02
CA TYR A 137 7.99 -6.47 -2.99
C TYR A 137 8.34 -5.34 -2.03
N ASP A 138 8.31 -4.07 -2.46
CA ASP A 138 8.54 -2.90 -1.58
C ASP A 138 7.40 -2.73 -0.57
N TYR A 139 6.15 -2.78 -1.04
CA TYR A 139 4.96 -2.56 -0.21
C TYR A 139 4.34 -3.84 0.37
N GLY A 140 4.81 -5.02 -0.02
CA GLY A 140 4.23 -6.30 0.42
C GLY A 140 2.84 -6.59 -0.12
N TRP A 141 2.56 -6.20 -1.37
CA TRP A 141 1.26 -6.47 -1.99
C TRP A 141 1.19 -7.91 -2.50
N GLY A 142 0.45 -8.76 -1.79
CA GLY A 142 0.32 -10.20 -2.12
C GLY A 142 1.56 -11.04 -1.84
N VAL A 143 2.60 -10.44 -1.27
CA VAL A 143 3.87 -11.08 -0.89
C VAL A 143 4.37 -10.49 0.42
N ASN A 144 5.25 -11.20 1.12
CA ASN A 144 6.00 -10.59 2.20
C ASN A 144 6.95 -9.52 1.63
N PRO A 145 7.05 -8.34 2.26
CA PRO A 145 8.01 -7.32 1.85
C PRO A 145 9.44 -7.87 1.75
N ASP A 146 10.14 -7.51 0.67
CA ASP A 146 11.49 -7.97 0.35
C ASP A 146 12.20 -6.89 -0.47
N HIS A 147 12.93 -6.01 0.22
CA HIS A 147 13.54 -4.86 -0.43
C HIS A 147 14.69 -5.22 -1.36
N ASP A 148 15.39 -6.32 -1.15
CA ASP A 148 16.45 -6.75 -2.05
C ASP A 148 15.86 -7.15 -3.40
N LYS A 149 14.73 -7.88 -3.39
CA LYS A 149 13.96 -8.13 -4.62
C LYS A 149 13.37 -6.85 -5.21
N ALA A 150 12.85 -5.95 -4.38
CA ALA A 150 12.32 -4.68 -4.87
C ALA A 150 13.39 -3.88 -5.63
N ILE A 151 14.57 -3.71 -5.02
CA ILE A 151 15.73 -3.04 -5.62
C ILE A 151 16.13 -3.74 -6.92
N TYR A 152 16.24 -5.07 -6.92
CA TYR A 152 16.57 -5.84 -8.12
C TYR A 152 15.63 -5.55 -9.29
N PHE A 153 14.31 -5.62 -9.07
CA PHE A 153 13.33 -5.37 -10.11
C PHE A 153 13.29 -3.89 -10.55
N TYR A 154 13.44 -2.95 -9.63
CA TYR A 154 13.55 -1.53 -9.98
C TYR A 154 14.80 -1.23 -10.80
N GLN A 155 15.95 -1.85 -10.49
CA GLN A 155 17.18 -1.71 -11.27
C GLN A 155 17.00 -2.25 -12.70
N LEU A 156 16.41 -3.44 -12.86
CA LEU A 156 16.09 -4.00 -14.18
C LEU A 156 15.21 -3.06 -15.01
N SER A 157 14.16 -2.52 -14.38
CA SER A 157 13.25 -1.60 -15.05
C SER A 157 13.91 -0.25 -15.39
N ALA A 158 14.69 0.31 -14.45
CA ALA A 158 15.41 1.57 -14.61
C ALA A 158 16.49 1.49 -15.70
N ALA A 159 17.16 0.34 -15.86
CA ALA A 159 18.10 0.09 -16.95
C ALA A 159 17.44 0.21 -18.34
N GLN A 160 16.12 0.05 -18.41
CA GLN A 160 15.31 0.25 -19.62
C GLN A 160 14.69 1.66 -19.70
N ASN A 161 15.28 2.63 -19.01
CA ASN A 161 14.82 4.01 -18.92
C ASN A 161 13.40 4.17 -18.35
N ASN A 162 12.99 3.30 -17.42
CA ASN A 162 11.79 3.54 -16.63
C ASN A 162 12.06 4.58 -15.53
N TYR A 163 11.50 5.77 -15.69
CA TYR A 163 11.70 6.89 -14.77
C TYR A 163 11.03 6.67 -13.41
N ASP A 164 9.87 6.02 -13.39
CA ASP A 164 9.16 5.72 -12.14
C ASP A 164 9.93 4.69 -11.31
N ALA A 165 10.51 3.68 -11.97
CA ALA A 165 11.40 2.73 -11.32
C ALA A 165 12.67 3.39 -10.76
N LYS A 166 13.28 4.32 -11.51
CA LYS A 166 14.44 5.09 -11.02
C LYS A 166 14.10 5.88 -9.76
N LYS A 167 12.96 6.59 -9.76
CA LYS A 167 12.49 7.33 -8.58
C LYS A 167 12.24 6.42 -7.38
N ALA A 168 11.59 5.28 -7.59
CA ALA A 168 11.31 4.34 -6.51
C ALA A 168 12.60 3.74 -5.93
N LEU A 169 13.57 3.40 -6.80
CA LEU A 169 14.90 2.95 -6.40
C LEU A 169 15.64 4.02 -5.58
N ASP A 170 15.69 5.26 -6.08
CA ASP A 170 16.36 6.36 -5.39
C ASP A 170 15.77 6.56 -3.98
N LYS A 171 14.44 6.47 -3.86
CA LYS A 171 13.75 6.58 -2.58
C LYS A 171 14.14 5.46 -1.61
N ILE A 172 14.28 4.20 -2.05
CA ILE A 172 14.73 3.10 -1.19
C ILE A 172 16.17 3.34 -0.73
N LEU A 173 17.05 3.69 -1.68
CA LEU A 173 18.48 3.88 -1.41
C LEU A 173 18.75 5.06 -0.48
N GLU A 174 17.96 6.13 -0.57
CA GLU A 174 18.02 7.27 0.34
C GLU A 174 17.66 6.85 1.77
N ARG A 175 16.54 6.12 1.96
CA ARG A 175 16.17 5.57 3.28
C ARG A 175 17.27 4.71 3.88
N TYR A 176 17.93 3.92 3.03
CA TYR A 176 19.04 3.05 3.40
C TYR A 176 20.26 3.83 3.86
N ARG A 177 20.63 4.87 3.13
CA ARG A 177 21.73 5.77 3.49
C ARG A 177 21.45 6.50 4.81
N ASP A 178 20.22 6.98 4.99
CA ASP A 178 19.81 7.66 6.23
C ASP A 178 19.85 6.73 7.43
N PHE A 179 19.41 5.48 7.27
CA PHE A 179 19.52 4.45 8.30
C PHE A 179 20.99 4.19 8.66
N GLU A 180 21.85 3.95 7.66
CA GLU A 180 23.28 3.68 7.86
C GLU A 180 24.00 4.82 8.59
N LYS A 181 23.65 6.08 8.27
CA LYS A 181 24.22 7.26 8.92
C LYS A 181 23.88 7.34 10.41
N LYS A 182 22.68 6.90 10.80
CA LYS A 182 22.18 6.98 12.19
C LYS A 182 22.58 5.77 13.03
N LEU A 183 22.83 4.63 12.40
CA LEU A 183 23.13 3.36 13.05
C LEU A 183 24.28 3.43 14.08
N PRO A 184 25.42 4.08 13.83
CA PRO A 184 26.50 4.16 14.83
C PRO A 184 26.07 4.85 16.13
N ARG A 185 25.30 5.95 16.03
CA ARG A 185 24.78 6.67 17.21
C ARG A 185 23.75 5.85 17.96
N ALA A 186 22.88 5.13 17.23
CA ALA A 186 21.91 4.23 17.84
C ALA A 186 22.61 3.14 18.67
N ARG A 187 23.70 2.56 18.13
CA ARG A 187 24.54 1.58 18.84
C ARG A 187 25.29 2.15 20.05
N GLN A 188 25.59 3.45 20.04
CA GLN A 188 26.18 4.15 21.17
C GLN A 188 25.15 4.54 22.25
N GLY A 189 23.86 4.22 22.06
CA GLY A 189 22.81 4.47 23.05
C GLY A 189 22.05 5.77 22.88
N ASP A 190 22.27 6.54 21.81
CA ASP A 190 21.54 7.79 21.55
C ASP A 190 20.04 7.48 21.34
N LYS A 191 19.21 7.89 22.29
CA LYS A 191 17.76 7.61 22.27
C LYS A 191 17.03 8.12 21.02
N SER A 192 17.47 9.24 20.44
CA SER A 192 16.84 9.79 19.24
C SER A 192 17.25 8.98 18.00
N ALA A 193 18.51 8.57 17.91
CA ALA A 193 18.99 7.72 16.83
C ALA A 193 18.39 6.30 16.92
N GLN A 194 18.25 5.75 18.13
CA GLN A 194 17.56 4.49 18.38
C GLN A 194 16.11 4.53 17.91
N TRP A 195 15.38 5.60 18.23
CA TRP A 195 14.03 5.83 17.72
C TRP A 195 13.99 5.91 16.20
N ASP A 196 14.88 6.70 15.59
CA ASP A 196 14.92 6.87 14.14
C ASP A 196 15.17 5.53 13.42
N CYS A 197 16.16 4.75 13.87
CA CYS A 197 16.45 3.43 13.33
C CYS A 197 15.29 2.45 13.56
N ALA A 198 14.75 2.40 14.78
CA ALA A 198 13.64 1.50 15.12
C ALA A 198 12.38 1.82 14.30
N SER A 199 12.03 3.09 14.18
CA SER A 199 10.83 3.54 13.46
C SER A 199 10.89 3.22 11.97
N LEU A 200 12.07 3.31 11.34
CA LEU A 200 12.32 2.88 9.97
C LEU A 200 12.23 1.35 9.84
N CYS A 201 12.87 0.59 10.72
CA CYS A 201 12.85 -0.87 10.64
C CYS A 201 11.46 -1.49 10.89
N LEU A 202 10.72 -0.94 11.84
CA LEU A 202 9.37 -1.41 12.23
C LEU A 202 8.27 -0.80 11.35
N GLY A 203 8.61 0.07 10.39
CA GLY A 203 7.69 0.66 9.43
C GLY A 203 6.60 1.53 10.06
N ILE A 204 6.92 2.28 11.13
CA ILE A 204 5.94 3.04 11.92
C ILE A 204 5.24 4.12 11.06
N TRP A 205 5.97 4.77 10.16
CA TRP A 205 5.46 5.89 9.34
C TRP A 205 5.03 5.51 7.92
N ARG A 206 5.04 4.21 7.57
CA ARG A 206 4.92 3.59 6.22
C ARG A 206 6.22 3.40 5.46
N GLU A 207 7.26 4.14 5.81
CA GLU A 207 8.58 3.95 5.20
C GLU A 207 9.36 2.92 6.01
N GLN A 208 9.55 1.75 5.40
CA GLN A 208 10.27 0.66 6.02
C GLN A 208 11.72 0.61 5.52
N VAL A 209 12.61 0.04 6.35
CA VAL A 209 13.90 -0.51 5.96
C VAL A 209 13.87 -1.98 6.34
N ILE A 210 14.25 -2.86 5.41
CA ILE A 210 14.31 -4.30 5.64
C ILE A 210 15.75 -4.73 5.46
N ARG A 211 16.44 -4.88 6.59
CA ARG A 211 17.83 -5.32 6.68
C ARG A 211 18.02 -6.23 7.86
N LYS A 212 19.15 -6.93 7.92
CA LYS A 212 19.51 -7.81 9.03
C LYS A 212 19.51 -7.07 10.38
N GLU A 213 20.01 -5.84 10.41
CA GLU A 213 20.08 -5.00 11.61
C GLU A 213 18.69 -4.64 12.16
N CYS A 214 17.64 -4.72 11.34
CA CYS A 214 16.28 -4.47 11.79
C CYS A 214 15.73 -5.55 12.73
N SER A 215 16.44 -6.67 12.90
CA SER A 215 16.12 -7.66 13.94
C SER A 215 16.21 -7.10 15.36
N GLU A 216 17.10 -6.12 15.59
CA GLU A 216 17.30 -5.45 16.89
C GLU A 216 16.37 -4.22 17.07
N ALA A 217 15.52 -3.92 16.08
CA ALA A 217 14.77 -2.68 16.05
C ALA A 217 13.83 -2.49 17.24
N ILE A 218 13.27 -3.59 17.75
CA ILE A 218 12.40 -3.54 18.93
C ILE A 218 13.19 -3.25 20.20
N ASP A 219 14.43 -3.75 20.32
CA ASP A 219 15.29 -3.52 21.48
C ASP A 219 15.76 -2.06 21.53
N TRP A 220 16.06 -1.46 20.36
CA TRP A 220 16.33 -0.03 20.27
C TRP A 220 15.11 0.80 20.66
N LEU A 221 13.90 0.39 20.26
CA LEU A 221 12.67 1.09 20.66
C LEU A 221 12.46 1.04 22.17
N ILE A 222 12.65 -0.14 22.78
CA ILE A 222 12.56 -0.36 24.23
C ILE A 222 13.59 0.52 24.95
N SER A 223 14.85 0.43 24.55
CA SER A 223 15.95 1.22 25.14
C SER A 223 15.68 2.72 25.06
N SER A 224 15.20 3.20 23.91
CA SER A 224 14.85 4.61 23.70
C SER A 224 13.66 5.05 24.57
N ALA A 225 12.65 4.19 24.73
CA ALA A 225 11.50 4.45 25.58
C ALA A 225 11.86 4.51 27.07
N GLU A 226 12.76 3.63 27.52
CA GLU A 226 13.30 3.60 28.89
C GLU A 226 14.09 4.86 29.21
N GLN A 227 14.83 5.41 28.23
CA GLN A 227 15.51 6.70 28.31
C GLN A 227 14.56 7.93 28.25
N GLY A 228 13.25 7.70 28.26
CA GLY A 228 12.24 8.77 28.31
C GLY A 228 11.92 9.41 26.97
N TYR A 229 12.27 8.80 25.83
CA TYR A 229 11.96 9.37 24.53
C TYR A 229 10.47 9.22 24.21
N LYS A 230 9.75 10.36 24.16
CA LYS A 230 8.27 10.40 24.08
C LYS A 230 7.68 9.56 22.95
N PHE A 231 8.24 9.65 21.74
CA PHE A 231 7.74 8.87 20.61
C PHE A 231 7.91 7.37 20.82
N SER A 232 9.08 6.94 21.31
CA SER A 232 9.35 5.54 21.60
C SER A 232 8.39 4.98 22.64
N GLN A 233 8.14 5.73 23.72
CA GLN A 233 7.16 5.34 24.75
C GLN A 233 5.77 5.17 24.16
N LYS A 234 5.33 6.12 23.32
CA LYS A 234 4.00 6.09 22.69
C LYS A 234 3.82 4.85 21.81
N TYR A 235 4.75 4.60 20.90
CA TYR A 235 4.61 3.50 19.94
C TYR A 235 4.87 2.14 20.58
N LEU A 236 5.80 2.05 21.54
CA LEU A 236 6.01 0.83 22.31
C LEU A 236 4.77 0.47 23.13
N ALA A 237 4.10 1.46 23.73
CA ALA A 237 2.84 1.23 24.43
C ALA A 237 1.76 0.66 23.50
N GLU A 238 1.62 1.21 22.29
CA GLU A 238 0.70 0.66 21.29
C GLU A 238 1.06 -0.77 20.85
N PHE A 239 2.35 -1.07 20.74
CA PHE A 239 2.84 -2.41 20.40
C PHE A 239 2.49 -3.42 21.50
N TYR A 240 2.70 -3.06 22.77
CA TYR A 240 2.26 -3.88 23.90
C TYR A 240 0.74 -4.01 23.98
N LEU A 241 -0.02 -2.95 23.65
CA LEU A 241 -1.49 -2.99 23.64
C LEU A 241 -2.02 -3.97 22.59
N LYS A 242 -1.40 -3.99 21.40
CA LYS A 242 -1.86 -4.77 20.23
C LYS A 242 -1.18 -6.14 20.09
N GLY A 243 -0.10 -6.40 20.82
CA GLY A 243 0.75 -7.58 20.61
C GLY A 243 1.49 -7.55 19.26
N LYS A 244 1.86 -6.36 18.77
CA LYS A 244 2.57 -6.18 17.49
C LYS A 244 4.07 -6.04 17.76
N HIS A 245 4.92 -6.84 17.12
CA HIS A 245 6.39 -6.91 17.33
C HIS A 245 6.85 -7.36 18.73
N VAL A 246 6.01 -7.25 19.75
CA VAL A 246 6.21 -7.74 21.12
C VAL A 246 5.00 -8.56 21.55
N GLU A 247 5.19 -9.41 22.56
CA GLU A 247 4.08 -10.08 23.23
C GLU A 247 3.13 -9.04 23.85
N GLN A 248 1.82 -9.28 23.71
CA GLN A 248 0.81 -8.38 24.25
C GLN A 248 0.96 -8.27 25.77
N ASN A 249 1.00 -7.03 26.28
CA ASN A 249 1.17 -6.77 27.70
C ASN A 249 0.49 -5.47 28.10
N TYR A 250 -0.77 -5.56 28.53
CA TYR A 250 -1.56 -4.39 28.91
C TYR A 250 -0.95 -3.59 30.07
N PRO A 251 -0.44 -4.20 31.17
CA PRO A 251 0.22 -3.43 32.22
C PRO A 251 1.41 -2.58 31.73
N LYS A 252 2.27 -3.15 30.87
CA LYS A 252 3.38 -2.39 30.26
C LYS A 252 2.89 -1.29 29.30
N ALA A 253 1.84 -1.57 28.53
CA ALA A 253 1.22 -0.56 27.67
C ALA A 253 0.71 0.63 28.51
N LEU A 254 -0.01 0.35 29.59
CA LEU A 254 -0.52 1.37 30.50
C LEU A 254 0.61 2.20 31.12
N TYR A 255 1.65 1.54 31.61
CA TYR A 255 2.83 2.20 32.21
C TYR A 255 3.44 3.25 31.27
N PHE A 256 3.68 2.90 30.01
CA PHE A 256 4.25 3.83 29.04
C PHE A 256 3.23 4.91 28.61
N PHE A 257 1.95 4.57 28.43
CA PHE A 257 0.93 5.56 28.13
C PHE A 257 0.79 6.61 29.22
N GLN A 258 0.83 6.22 30.51
CA GLN A 258 0.75 7.16 31.63
C GLN A 258 1.85 8.22 31.55
N ARG A 259 3.10 7.80 31.33
CA ARG A 259 4.25 8.72 31.14
C ARG A 259 4.07 9.67 29.95
N VAL A 260 3.48 9.20 28.86
CA VAL A 260 3.22 10.01 27.67
C VAL A 260 2.04 10.97 27.89
N ALA A 261 1.04 10.54 28.65
CA ALA A 261 -0.14 11.32 29.03
C ALA A 261 0.19 12.43 30.03
N GLU A 262 1.12 12.20 30.96
CA GLU A 262 1.70 13.21 31.87
C GLU A 262 2.39 14.33 31.10
N GLN A 263 2.96 14.03 29.93
CA GLN A 263 3.53 15.01 28.99
C GLN A 263 2.47 15.64 28.06
N GLY A 264 1.19 15.54 28.41
CA GLY A 264 0.07 16.19 27.73
C GLY A 264 -0.39 15.54 26.42
N ASP A 265 0.04 14.32 26.07
CA ASP A 265 -0.45 13.67 24.85
C ASP A 265 -1.91 13.22 25.01
N TYR A 266 -2.83 13.92 24.34
CA TYR A 266 -4.26 13.63 24.42
C TYR A 266 -4.63 12.24 23.88
N HIS A 267 -3.83 11.66 22.98
CA HIS A 267 -4.12 10.35 22.40
C HIS A 267 -3.81 9.24 23.41
N ALA A 268 -2.68 9.35 24.12
CA ALA A 268 -2.35 8.46 25.24
C ALA A 268 -3.41 8.56 26.35
N GLN A 269 -3.84 9.78 26.71
CA GLN A 269 -4.93 9.99 27.69
C GLN A 269 -6.22 9.27 27.27
N TYR A 270 -6.59 9.34 25.99
CA TYR A 270 -7.75 8.62 25.47
C TYR A 270 -7.57 7.10 25.59
N LEU A 271 -6.42 6.56 25.19
CA LEU A 271 -6.15 5.12 25.26
C LEU A 271 -6.16 4.60 26.69
N ILE A 272 -5.62 5.34 27.65
CA ILE A 272 -5.71 5.01 29.08
C ILE A 272 -7.18 4.93 29.52
N GLY A 273 -8.01 5.90 29.11
CA GLY A 273 -9.45 5.87 29.40
C GLY A 273 -10.13 4.61 28.86
N THR A 274 -9.75 4.18 27.65
CA THR A 274 -10.24 2.92 27.06
C THR A 274 -9.76 1.70 27.84
N MET A 275 -8.51 1.68 28.29
CA MET A 275 -7.98 0.58 29.10
C MET A 275 -8.74 0.43 30.43
N TYR A 276 -9.09 1.53 31.10
CA TYR A 276 -9.92 1.49 32.31
C TYR A 276 -11.38 1.13 32.03
N GLU A 277 -11.94 1.53 30.90
CA GLU A 277 -13.32 1.18 30.54
C GLU A 277 -13.46 -0.30 30.22
N GLU A 278 -12.48 -0.87 29.52
CA GLU A 278 -12.50 -2.26 29.05
C GLU A 278 -11.84 -3.23 30.04
N GLY A 279 -11.06 -2.73 31.01
CA GLY A 279 -10.35 -3.55 31.99
C GLY A 279 -9.07 -4.19 31.41
N LEU A 280 -8.37 -3.46 30.53
CA LEU A 280 -7.17 -3.95 29.87
C LEU A 280 -5.94 -3.70 30.75
N GLY A 281 -5.46 -4.73 31.45
CA GLY A 281 -4.28 -4.65 32.32
C GLY A 281 -4.51 -3.91 33.63
N VAL A 282 -5.75 -3.49 33.88
CA VAL A 282 -6.25 -2.88 35.12
C VAL A 282 -7.69 -3.31 35.33
N ASP A 283 -8.16 -3.24 36.56
CA ASP A 283 -9.58 -3.44 36.84
C ASP A 283 -10.43 -2.38 36.15
N LYS A 284 -11.61 -2.80 35.68
CA LYS A 284 -12.58 -1.88 35.09
C LYS A 284 -12.92 -0.78 36.09
N ASN A 285 -12.68 0.47 35.69
CA ASN A 285 -12.97 1.62 36.52
C ASN A 285 -13.54 2.74 35.67
N GLN A 286 -14.87 2.88 35.72
CA GLN A 286 -15.57 3.84 34.89
C GLN A 286 -15.28 5.29 35.28
N SER A 287 -15.06 5.58 36.56
CA SER A 287 -14.72 6.92 37.05
C SER A 287 -13.36 7.36 36.52
N GLU A 288 -12.35 6.48 36.57
CA GLU A 288 -11.04 6.77 35.99
C GLU A 288 -11.11 6.88 34.46
N ALA A 289 -11.87 6.01 33.80
CA ALA A 289 -12.09 6.12 32.36
C ALA A 289 -12.67 7.49 31.95
N ILE A 290 -13.72 7.94 32.64
CA ILE A 290 -14.35 9.25 32.41
C ILE A 290 -13.34 10.37 32.66
N ARG A 291 -12.56 10.31 33.74
CA ARG A 291 -11.54 11.31 34.07
C ARG A 291 -10.51 11.46 32.94
N TRP A 292 -9.96 10.35 32.47
CA TRP A 292 -8.99 10.35 31.36
C TRP A 292 -9.61 10.83 30.05
N TYR A 293 -10.84 10.42 29.74
CA TYR A 293 -11.55 10.93 28.58
C TYR A 293 -11.84 12.42 28.65
N GLN A 294 -12.15 12.98 29.83
CA GLN A 294 -12.34 14.42 30.00
C GLN A 294 -11.05 15.20 29.71
N LEU A 295 -9.91 14.73 30.22
CA LEU A 295 -8.60 15.33 29.95
C LEU A 295 -8.29 15.34 28.44
N SER A 296 -8.51 14.21 27.77
CA SER A 296 -8.30 14.09 26.32
C SER A 296 -9.28 14.94 25.50
N ALA A 297 -10.55 14.97 25.90
CA ALA A 297 -11.62 15.71 25.22
C ALA A 297 -11.45 17.23 25.36
N ALA A 298 -10.92 17.71 26.49
CA ALA A 298 -10.59 19.12 26.72
C ALA A 298 -9.54 19.62 25.72
N GLN A 299 -8.63 18.73 25.27
CA GLN A 299 -7.65 19.00 24.22
C GLN A 299 -8.20 18.81 22.79
N GLY A 300 -9.50 18.54 22.65
CA GLY A 300 -10.16 18.44 21.35
C GLY A 300 -10.29 17.03 20.78
N HIS A 301 -9.84 15.98 21.47
CA HIS A 301 -9.88 14.62 20.93
C HIS A 301 -11.33 14.13 20.68
N TRP A 302 -11.67 13.89 19.42
CA TRP A 302 -13.02 13.48 19.01
C TRP A 302 -13.44 12.13 19.60
N GLY A 303 -12.53 11.15 19.61
CA GLY A 303 -12.80 9.81 20.15
C GLY A 303 -13.19 9.87 21.63
N ALA A 304 -12.51 10.72 22.41
CA ALA A 304 -12.81 10.91 23.82
C ALA A 304 -14.16 11.59 24.03
N LYS A 305 -14.48 12.63 23.24
CA LYS A 305 -15.80 13.28 23.25
C LYS A 305 -16.93 12.28 22.94
N LYS A 306 -16.72 11.41 21.95
CA LYS A 306 -17.68 10.35 21.58
C LYS A 306 -17.83 9.32 22.70
N ALA A 307 -16.73 8.88 23.32
CA ALA A 307 -16.76 7.94 24.44
C ALA A 307 -17.54 8.51 25.64
N LEU A 308 -17.28 9.76 26.03
CA LEU A 308 -18.03 10.45 27.08
C LEU A 308 -19.52 10.56 26.76
N ARG A 309 -19.85 10.88 25.50
CA ARG A 309 -21.23 10.92 25.02
C ARG A 309 -21.89 9.56 25.19
N ARG A 310 -21.25 8.48 24.73
CA ARG A 310 -21.76 7.10 24.87
C ARG A 310 -22.02 6.75 26.32
N ILE A 311 -21.07 7.00 27.22
CA ILE A 311 -21.21 6.69 28.64
C ILE A 311 -22.40 7.45 29.24
N ARG A 312 -22.51 8.76 28.97
CA ARG A 312 -23.61 9.60 29.47
C ARG A 312 -25.00 9.12 29.02
N TYR A 313 -25.16 8.75 27.75
CA TYR A 313 -26.45 8.29 27.24
C TYR A 313 -26.74 6.82 27.57
N GLY A 314 -25.72 5.99 27.72
CA GLY A 314 -25.86 4.62 28.23
C GLY A 314 -26.41 4.61 29.65
N PHE A 315 -25.91 5.50 30.52
CA PHE A 315 -26.44 5.68 31.87
C PHE A 315 -27.89 6.16 31.87
N LEU A 316 -28.28 7.11 31.01
CA LEU A 316 -29.67 7.55 30.94
C LEU A 316 -30.60 6.40 30.50
N GLY A 317 -30.17 5.56 29.55
CA GLY A 317 -30.95 4.39 29.13
C GLY A 317 -31.16 3.35 30.24
N THR A 318 -30.10 3.01 31.00
CA THR A 318 -30.21 2.07 32.12
C THR A 318 -30.99 2.65 33.30
N TRP A 319 -30.80 3.94 33.58
CA TRP A 319 -31.53 4.64 34.63
C TRP A 319 -33.03 4.66 34.34
N PHE A 320 -33.45 4.91 33.09
CA PHE A 320 -34.87 4.82 32.70
C PHE A 320 -35.42 3.39 32.78
N SER A 321 -34.65 2.35 32.41
CA SER A 321 -35.12 0.96 32.51
C SER A 321 -35.21 0.44 33.95
N GLU A 322 -34.34 0.92 34.85
CA GLU A 322 -34.34 0.51 36.26
C GLU A 322 -35.37 1.29 37.11
N THR A 323 -35.63 2.56 36.78
CA THR A 323 -36.63 3.39 37.49
C THR A 323 -38.06 3.21 36.98
N PHE A 324 -38.25 2.71 35.75
CA PHE A 324 -39.56 2.37 35.17
C PHE A 324 -39.55 1.00 34.49
N PRO A 325 -39.42 -0.11 35.24
CA PRO A 325 -39.53 -1.44 34.65
C PRO A 325 -41.00 -1.74 34.32
N GLY A 326 -41.40 -1.58 33.05
CA GLY A 326 -42.69 -2.09 32.53
C GLY A 326 -43.72 -1.06 32.04
N LEU A 327 -43.29 0.01 31.35
CA LEU A 327 -44.19 0.76 30.46
C LEU A 327 -44.27 0.12 29.08
#